data_AF-A0A2D6PV19-F1
#
_entry.id   AF-A0A2D6PV19-F1
#
_cell.length_a   1.000
_cell.length_b   1.000
_cell.length_c   1.000
_cell.angle_alpha   90.00
_cell.angle_beta   90.00
_cell.angle_gamma   90.00
#
_symmetry.space_group_name_H-M   'P 1'
#
loop_
_entity.id
_entity.type
_entity.pdbx_description
1 polymer ?
#
loop_
_entity_poly.entity_id
_entity_poly.type
_entity_poly.pdbx_seq_one_letter_code
_entity_poly.pdbx_strand_id
1 'polypeptide(L)'
;MMKRLLTMLCLILVAGAPLLAQDSGRSLLSAARKRAKDARGKESTEKTAVYEDCIRILAMIPERFPKERPAVARAWLETGRFWRRLSRPEKAEAAWKRVLETPKEQRPACDALHDLATLYRKMKKRDDAEQMLRRVIKDFPGQPNPRAQALIRLAGLRRDAKAYEESEKLLRQCLNEHGDLWRRGVDALNALVALKLRQKQTEEGRRILDAHTDALRARFDGTAQAERLENALMKMSSRARLEKREVGGGDGRGGNGS
;
A
#
# COMPACT_ATOMS: atom_id res chain seq x y z
N MET A 1 -40.86 -2.31 -59.84
CA MET A 1 -39.96 -2.57 -60.98
C MET A 1 -39.17 -1.29 -61.22
N MET A 2 -37.85 -1.23 -61.39
CA MET A 2 -36.76 -2.19 -61.48
C MET A 2 -35.47 -1.35 -61.38
N LYS A 3 -34.50 -1.84 -60.57
CA LYS A 3 -33.04 -1.91 -60.81
C LYS A 3 -32.29 -0.61 -61.21
N ARG A 4 -31.37 -0.12 -60.36
CA ARG A 4 -29.94 -0.54 -60.18
C ARG A 4 -29.07 -0.31 -61.43
N LEU A 5 -27.83 0.15 -61.18
CA LEU A 5 -26.69 0.47 -62.10
C LEU A 5 -26.62 1.99 -62.35
N LEU A 6 -25.59 2.77 -62.01
CA LEU A 6 -24.15 2.57 -61.82
C LEU A 6 -23.68 3.67 -60.81
N THR A 7 -23.04 3.39 -59.67
CA THR A 7 -21.59 3.21 -59.50
C THR A 7 -20.71 4.06 -60.42
N MET A 8 -20.24 5.21 -59.94
CA MET A 8 -18.85 5.66 -60.11
C MET A 8 -18.55 6.91 -59.28
N LEU A 9 -17.53 6.77 -58.44
CA LEU A 9 -16.56 7.79 -58.07
C LEU A 9 -17.09 9.16 -57.59
N CYS A 10 -17.06 9.35 -56.27
CA CYS A 10 -16.24 10.43 -55.76
C CYS A 10 -15.68 10.06 -54.39
N LEU A 11 -14.45 9.54 -54.42
CA LEU A 11 -13.50 9.61 -53.32
C LEU A 11 -13.46 11.06 -52.81
N ILE A 12 -13.99 11.31 -51.62
CA ILE A 12 -13.49 12.38 -50.78
C ILE A 12 -12.86 11.69 -49.58
N LEU A 13 -11.52 11.62 -49.65
CA LEU A 13 -10.64 11.28 -48.55
C LEU A 13 -10.96 12.19 -47.36
N VAL A 14 -11.73 11.67 -46.41
CA VAL A 14 -11.55 12.08 -45.01
C VAL A 14 -10.46 11.17 -44.48
N ALA A 15 -9.24 11.71 -44.38
CA ALA A 15 -8.17 11.14 -43.58
C ALA A 15 -8.54 11.24 -42.09
N GLY A 16 -9.56 10.48 -41.69
CA GLY A 16 -9.89 10.17 -40.31
C GLY A 16 -9.45 8.74 -40.07
N ALA A 17 -8.42 8.56 -39.24
CA ALA A 17 -7.96 7.27 -38.76
C ALA A 17 -9.16 6.34 -38.41
N PRO A 18 -9.05 5.02 -38.63
CA PRO A 18 -10.19 4.12 -38.46
C PRO A 18 -10.80 4.26 -37.06
N LEU A 19 -12.04 4.73 -37.06
CA LEU A 19 -12.97 4.80 -35.94
C LEU A 19 -13.20 3.39 -35.36
N LEU A 20 -13.14 3.29 -34.03
CA LEU A 20 -13.89 2.33 -33.19
C LEU A 20 -13.51 0.84 -33.25
N ALA A 21 -12.23 0.50 -33.13
CA ALA A 21 -11.83 -0.84 -32.69
C ALA A 21 -11.38 -0.80 -31.21
N GLN A 22 -12.22 -1.33 -30.30
CA GLN A 22 -11.81 -1.91 -29.00
C GLN A 22 -11.35 -0.99 -27.84
N ASP A 23 -11.78 0.26 -27.75
CA ASP A 23 -11.58 1.00 -26.49
C ASP A 23 -12.46 0.42 -25.37
N SER A 24 -11.85 0.03 -24.26
CA SER A 24 -12.51 -0.46 -23.04
C SER A 24 -11.96 0.31 -21.83
N GLY A 25 -12.64 0.25 -20.68
CA GLY A 25 -12.10 0.82 -19.45
C GLY A 25 -10.71 0.27 -19.12
N ARG A 26 -10.45 -0.99 -19.46
CA ARG A 26 -9.14 -1.66 -19.32
C ARG A 26 -8.07 -1.11 -20.27
N SER A 27 -8.40 -0.83 -21.54
CA SER A 27 -7.41 -0.27 -22.50
C SER A 27 -6.99 1.14 -22.08
N LEU A 28 -7.93 1.97 -21.62
CA LEU A 28 -7.65 3.31 -21.09
C LEU A 28 -6.80 3.27 -19.82
N LEU A 29 -7.06 2.34 -18.90
CA LEU A 29 -6.20 2.11 -17.73
C LEU A 29 -4.76 1.76 -18.15
N SER A 30 -4.62 0.89 -19.15
CA SER A 30 -3.32 0.51 -19.70
C SER A 30 -2.58 1.70 -20.32
N ALA A 31 -3.30 2.52 -21.10
CA ALA A 31 -2.77 3.73 -21.72
C ALA A 31 -2.26 4.74 -20.68
N ALA A 32 -3.08 5.04 -19.65
CA ALA A 32 -2.67 5.91 -18.54
C ALA A 32 -1.45 5.36 -17.80
N ARG A 33 -1.39 4.03 -17.56
CA ARG A 33 -0.25 3.39 -16.90
C ARG A 33 1.03 3.47 -17.73
N LYS A 34 0.94 3.23 -19.04
CA LYS A 34 2.08 3.32 -19.96
C LYS A 34 2.63 4.75 -19.96
N ARG A 35 1.76 5.74 -20.15
CA ARG A 35 2.14 7.16 -20.13
C ARG A 35 2.76 7.58 -18.78
N ALA A 36 2.21 7.12 -17.65
CA ALA A 36 2.80 7.39 -16.33
C ALA A 36 4.18 6.74 -16.13
N LYS A 37 4.49 5.63 -16.82
CA LYS A 37 5.82 5.01 -16.80
C LYS A 37 6.85 5.89 -17.53
N ASP A 38 6.43 6.53 -18.62
CA ASP A 38 7.28 7.43 -19.41
C ASP A 38 7.62 8.73 -18.65
N ALA A 39 6.92 9.03 -17.54
CA ALA A 39 7.26 10.13 -16.64
C ALA A 39 8.52 9.87 -15.79
N ARG A 40 9.05 8.65 -15.76
CA ARG A 40 10.23 8.32 -14.95
C ARG A 40 11.47 8.98 -15.56
N GLY A 41 12.26 9.65 -14.73
CA GLY A 41 13.47 10.36 -15.17
C GLY A 41 13.23 11.76 -15.74
N LYS A 42 11.97 12.14 -16.03
CA LYS A 42 11.62 13.47 -16.53
C LYS A 42 11.72 14.58 -15.48
N GLU A 43 11.82 15.82 -15.95
CA GLU A 43 11.78 17.01 -15.10
C GLU A 43 10.42 17.19 -14.41
N SER A 44 10.37 18.05 -13.39
CA SER A 44 9.17 18.23 -12.54
C SER A 44 7.96 18.77 -13.32
N THR A 45 8.20 19.70 -14.23
CA THR A 45 7.18 20.31 -15.11
C THR A 45 6.59 19.28 -16.07
N GLU A 46 7.44 18.50 -16.73
CA GLU A 46 7.01 17.43 -17.63
C GLU A 46 6.24 16.33 -16.89
N LYS A 47 6.66 15.97 -15.68
CA LYS A 47 5.91 15.01 -14.83
C LYS A 47 4.51 15.51 -14.51
N THR A 48 4.36 16.80 -14.26
CA THR A 48 3.07 17.44 -13.96
C THR A 48 2.13 17.28 -15.16
N ALA A 49 2.57 17.68 -16.35
CA ALA A 49 1.81 17.54 -17.58
C ALA A 49 1.41 16.07 -17.84
N VAL A 50 2.35 15.12 -17.63
CA VAL A 50 2.06 13.69 -17.80
C VAL A 50 0.99 13.20 -16.82
N TYR A 51 1.00 13.65 -15.55
CA TYR A 51 -0.01 13.25 -14.57
C TYR A 51 -1.38 13.84 -14.87
N GLU A 52 -1.45 15.09 -15.32
CA GLU A 52 -2.71 15.71 -15.75
C GLU A 52 -3.30 14.99 -16.96
N ASP A 53 -2.47 14.60 -17.91
CA ASP A 53 -2.85 13.76 -19.04
C ASP A 53 -3.38 12.40 -18.61
N CYS A 54 -2.72 11.75 -17.65
CA CYS A 54 -3.21 10.48 -17.10
C CYS A 54 -4.59 10.65 -16.45
N ILE A 55 -4.79 11.73 -15.68
CA ILE A 55 -6.08 12.04 -15.06
C ILE A 55 -7.16 12.22 -16.13
N ARG A 56 -6.87 12.93 -17.22
CA ARG A 56 -7.79 13.11 -18.35
C ARG A 56 -8.19 11.79 -19.00
N ILE A 57 -7.23 10.90 -19.25
CA ILE A 57 -7.51 9.56 -19.79
C ILE A 57 -8.39 8.76 -18.83
N LEU A 58 -8.08 8.79 -17.53
CA LEU A 58 -8.83 8.04 -16.52
C LEU A 58 -10.25 8.55 -16.32
N ALA A 59 -10.49 9.86 -16.47
CA ALA A 59 -11.81 10.48 -16.37
C ALA A 59 -12.79 9.97 -17.44
N MET A 60 -12.28 9.55 -18.61
CA MET A 60 -13.12 8.99 -19.68
C MET A 60 -13.74 7.63 -19.31
N ILE A 61 -13.16 6.89 -18.35
CA ILE A 61 -13.61 5.55 -17.98
C ILE A 61 -15.00 5.55 -17.32
N PRO A 62 -15.25 6.30 -16.22
CA PRO A 62 -16.58 6.37 -15.63
C PRO A 62 -17.64 6.95 -16.57
N GLU A 63 -17.26 7.81 -17.53
CA GLU A 63 -18.17 8.40 -18.50
C GLU A 63 -18.56 7.44 -19.62
N ARG A 64 -17.57 6.78 -20.23
CA ARG A 64 -17.77 5.91 -21.41
C ARG A 64 -18.11 4.47 -21.03
N PHE A 65 -17.63 3.99 -19.89
CA PHE A 65 -17.77 2.61 -19.44
C PHE A 65 -18.31 2.50 -18.01
N PRO A 66 -19.43 3.16 -17.65
CA PRO A 66 -19.94 3.19 -16.27
C PRO A 66 -20.30 1.80 -15.71
N LYS A 67 -20.57 0.83 -16.59
CA LYS A 67 -20.89 -0.56 -16.23
C LYS A 67 -19.64 -1.41 -15.95
N GLU A 68 -18.44 -0.97 -16.37
CA GLU A 68 -17.17 -1.64 -16.04
C GLU A 68 -16.70 -1.28 -14.62
N ARG A 69 -17.48 -1.70 -13.61
CA ARG A 69 -17.26 -1.34 -12.19
C ARG A 69 -15.81 -1.53 -11.71
N PRO A 70 -15.10 -2.64 -12.03
CA PRO A 70 -13.70 -2.80 -11.64
C PRO A 70 -12.77 -1.75 -12.27
N ALA A 71 -13.01 -1.40 -13.55
CA ALA A 71 -12.20 -0.40 -14.25
C ALA A 71 -12.47 1.00 -13.70
N VAL A 72 -13.73 1.32 -13.41
CA VAL A 72 -14.14 2.59 -12.80
C VAL A 72 -13.52 2.77 -11.40
N ALA A 73 -13.61 1.75 -10.53
CA ALA A 73 -13.01 1.80 -9.20
C ALA A 73 -11.47 1.98 -9.28
N ARG A 74 -10.83 1.30 -10.24
CA ARG A 74 -9.38 1.45 -10.47
C ARG A 74 -9.02 2.84 -11.02
N ALA A 75 -9.83 3.39 -11.90
CA ALA A 75 -9.63 4.73 -12.46
C ALA A 75 -9.65 5.78 -11.34
N TRP A 76 -10.66 5.76 -10.48
CA TRP A 76 -10.74 6.66 -9.32
C TRP A 76 -9.55 6.50 -8.36
N LEU A 77 -9.14 5.27 -8.08
CA LEU A 77 -7.96 5.00 -7.24
C LEU A 77 -6.69 5.66 -7.80
N GLU A 78 -6.40 5.45 -9.09
CA GLU A 78 -5.21 5.99 -9.75
C GLU A 78 -5.30 7.51 -9.92
N THR A 79 -6.47 8.05 -10.25
CA THR A 79 -6.72 9.50 -10.29
C THR A 79 -6.37 10.15 -8.95
N GLY A 80 -6.81 9.59 -7.82
CA GLY A 80 -6.44 10.11 -6.51
C GLY A 80 -4.93 10.06 -6.24
N ARG A 81 -4.25 9.00 -6.70
CA ARG A 81 -2.77 8.89 -6.60
C ARG A 81 -2.06 9.95 -7.43
N PHE A 82 -2.55 10.28 -8.62
CA PHE A 82 -2.01 11.37 -9.44
C PHE A 82 -2.25 12.73 -8.80
N TRP A 83 -3.47 13.02 -8.32
CA TRP A 83 -3.75 14.26 -7.59
C TRP A 83 -2.85 14.44 -6.36
N ARG A 84 -2.57 13.37 -5.62
CA ARG A 84 -1.61 13.43 -4.51
C ARG A 84 -0.19 13.75 -4.99
N ARG A 85 0.26 13.22 -6.13
CA ARG A 85 1.59 13.53 -6.71
C ARG A 85 1.68 14.99 -7.19
N LEU A 86 0.54 15.58 -7.57
CA LEU A 86 0.40 16.99 -7.95
C LEU A 86 0.19 17.92 -6.75
N SER A 87 0.35 17.43 -5.51
CA SER A 87 0.11 18.20 -4.30
C SER A 87 -1.29 18.84 -4.26
N ARG A 88 -2.32 18.09 -4.69
CA ARG A 88 -3.75 18.46 -4.60
C ARG A 88 -4.49 17.47 -3.70
N PRO A 89 -4.30 17.53 -2.37
CA PRO A 89 -4.78 16.52 -1.44
C PRO A 89 -6.33 16.42 -1.38
N GLU A 90 -7.05 17.53 -1.56
CA GLU A 90 -8.51 17.57 -1.54
C GLU A 90 -9.10 16.80 -2.73
N LYS A 91 -8.51 16.98 -3.92
CA LYS A 91 -8.89 16.22 -5.12
C LYS A 91 -8.54 14.74 -5.00
N ALA A 92 -7.42 14.43 -4.33
CA ALA A 92 -7.03 13.05 -4.06
C ALA A 92 -8.02 12.36 -3.12
N GLU A 93 -8.40 13.04 -2.03
CA GLU A 93 -9.39 12.56 -1.07
C GLU A 93 -10.74 12.30 -1.74
N ALA A 94 -11.25 13.26 -2.54
CA ALA A 94 -12.50 13.12 -3.25
C ALA A 94 -12.49 11.89 -4.19
N ALA A 95 -11.41 11.72 -4.96
CA ALA A 95 -11.28 10.58 -5.87
C ALA A 95 -11.24 9.23 -5.12
N TRP A 96 -10.53 9.14 -3.98
CA TRP A 96 -10.53 7.90 -3.20
C TRP A 96 -11.85 7.63 -2.50
N LYS A 97 -12.58 8.65 -2.04
CA LYS A 97 -13.95 8.51 -1.53
C LYS A 97 -14.89 7.94 -2.60
N ARG A 98 -14.74 8.31 -3.87
CA ARG A 98 -15.51 7.70 -4.98
C ARG A 98 -15.28 6.19 -5.11
N VAL A 99 -14.06 5.70 -4.86
CA VAL A 99 -13.79 4.25 -4.88
C VAL A 99 -14.65 3.51 -3.85
N LEU A 100 -14.90 4.14 -2.69
CA LEU A 100 -15.65 3.56 -1.58
C LEU A 100 -17.16 3.53 -1.83
N GLU A 101 -17.67 4.21 -2.87
CA GLU A 101 -19.06 4.08 -3.36
C GLU A 101 -19.29 2.71 -4.04
N THR A 102 -18.20 1.99 -4.37
CA THR A 102 -18.22 0.65 -4.97
C THR A 102 -17.50 -0.40 -4.10
N PRO A 103 -17.99 -0.70 -2.87
CA PRO A 103 -17.26 -1.54 -1.92
C PRO A 103 -17.09 -3.01 -2.36
N LYS A 104 -17.89 -3.48 -3.33
CA LYS A 104 -17.74 -4.81 -3.94
C LYS A 104 -16.39 -4.99 -4.66
N GLU A 105 -15.80 -3.88 -5.11
CA GLU A 105 -14.44 -3.86 -5.68
C GLU A 105 -13.41 -3.82 -4.55
N GLN A 106 -13.27 -4.95 -3.85
CA GLN A 106 -12.55 -5.03 -2.57
C GLN A 106 -11.12 -4.51 -2.65
N ARG A 107 -10.36 -4.90 -3.68
CA ARG A 107 -8.93 -4.55 -3.77
C ARG A 107 -8.73 -3.04 -3.99
N PRO A 108 -9.40 -2.38 -4.96
CA PRO A 108 -9.38 -0.92 -5.05
C PRO A 108 -9.86 -0.22 -3.78
N ALA A 109 -10.92 -0.70 -3.14
CA ALA A 109 -11.45 -0.10 -1.91
C ALA A 109 -10.46 -0.18 -0.73
N CYS A 110 -9.80 -1.34 -0.53
CA CYS A 110 -8.73 -1.49 0.44
C CYS A 110 -7.57 -0.52 0.20
N ASP A 111 -7.10 -0.45 -1.05
CA ASP A 111 -6.01 0.44 -1.44
C ASP A 111 -6.39 1.92 -1.21
N ALA A 112 -7.64 2.31 -1.51
CA ALA A 112 -8.15 3.65 -1.30
C ALA A 112 -8.20 4.03 0.19
N LEU A 113 -8.66 3.14 1.07
CA LEU A 113 -8.64 3.36 2.51
C LEU A 113 -7.21 3.52 3.06
N HIS A 114 -6.26 2.73 2.56
CA HIS A 114 -4.83 2.87 2.92
C HIS A 114 -4.24 4.21 2.46
N ASP A 115 -4.59 4.65 1.27
CA ASP A 115 -4.14 5.91 0.70
C ASP A 115 -4.77 7.11 1.47
N LEU A 116 -6.07 7.03 1.81
CA LEU A 116 -6.75 7.99 2.69
C LEU A 116 -6.12 8.05 4.08
N ALA A 117 -5.87 6.90 4.72
CA ALA A 117 -5.20 6.85 6.01
C ALA A 117 -3.83 7.53 5.97
N THR A 118 -3.08 7.32 4.88
CA THR A 118 -1.78 7.97 4.67
C THR A 118 -1.92 9.48 4.52
N LEU A 119 -2.93 9.93 3.77
CA LEU A 119 -3.22 11.34 3.55
C LEU A 119 -3.61 12.03 4.85
N TYR A 120 -4.57 11.49 5.60
CA TYR A 120 -5.03 12.06 6.87
C TYR A 120 -3.91 12.13 7.91
N ARG A 121 -3.06 11.11 7.99
CA ARG A 121 -1.88 11.15 8.85
C ARG A 121 -0.93 12.30 8.50
N LYS A 122 -0.69 12.56 7.20
CA LYS A 122 0.14 13.70 6.75
C LYS A 122 -0.51 15.05 7.08
N MET A 123 -1.83 15.12 7.06
CA MET A 123 -2.61 16.28 7.48
C MET A 123 -2.77 16.40 9.01
N LYS A 124 -2.09 15.54 9.79
CA LYS A 124 -2.20 15.45 11.25
C LYS A 124 -3.61 15.09 11.76
N LYS A 125 -4.52 14.64 10.89
CA LYS A 125 -5.85 14.12 11.22
C LYS A 125 -5.73 12.65 11.63
N ARG A 126 -5.28 12.43 12.88
CA ARG A 126 -4.97 11.07 13.38
C ARG A 126 -6.20 10.18 13.49
N ASP A 127 -7.31 10.71 13.98
CA ASP A 127 -8.54 9.93 14.18
C ASP A 127 -9.15 9.47 12.85
N ASP A 128 -9.18 10.36 11.85
CA ASP A 128 -9.62 10.00 10.49
C ASP A 128 -8.72 8.92 9.88
N ALA A 129 -7.39 9.05 10.05
CA ALA A 129 -6.45 8.05 9.58
C ALA A 129 -6.71 6.69 10.22
N GLU A 130 -7.00 6.69 11.52
CA GLU A 130 -7.31 5.50 12.28
C GLU A 130 -8.61 4.83 11.80
N GLN A 131 -9.66 5.63 11.62
CA GLN A 131 -10.95 5.16 11.15
C GLN A 131 -10.80 4.43 9.81
N MET A 132 -9.99 4.97 8.90
CA MET A 132 -9.75 4.32 7.60
C MET A 132 -9.04 2.97 7.75
N LEU A 133 -8.06 2.85 8.65
CA LEU A 133 -7.35 1.59 8.89
C LEU A 133 -8.26 0.55 9.57
N ARG A 134 -9.10 0.97 10.52
CA ARG A 134 -10.10 0.09 11.16
C ARG A 134 -11.10 -0.46 10.14
N ARG A 135 -11.51 0.38 9.17
CA ARG A 135 -12.37 -0.06 8.06
C ARG A 135 -11.68 -1.10 7.19
N VAL A 136 -10.38 -0.97 6.88
CA VAL A 136 -9.66 -2.03 6.13
C VAL A 136 -9.73 -3.36 6.86
N ILE A 137 -9.51 -3.34 8.19
CA ILE A 137 -9.53 -4.54 9.03
C ILE A 137 -10.96 -5.12 9.02
N LYS A 138 -11.98 -4.33 9.34
CA LYS A 138 -13.36 -4.81 9.51
C LYS A 138 -14.02 -5.23 8.20
N ASP A 139 -13.91 -4.40 7.16
CA ASP A 139 -14.75 -4.51 5.97
C ASP A 139 -14.17 -5.49 4.94
N PHE A 140 -12.88 -5.83 5.03
CA PHE A 140 -12.17 -6.66 4.03
C PHE A 140 -11.34 -7.81 4.65
N PRO A 141 -11.96 -8.74 5.40
CA PRO A 141 -11.24 -9.85 6.03
C PRO A 141 -10.57 -10.80 5.03
N GLY A 142 -11.08 -10.90 3.80
CA GLY A 142 -10.50 -11.74 2.73
C GLY A 142 -9.27 -11.15 2.02
N GLN A 143 -8.74 -10.00 2.48
CA GLN A 143 -7.58 -9.34 1.89
C GLN A 143 -6.39 -9.36 2.87
N PRO A 144 -5.68 -10.49 3.02
CA PRO A 144 -4.69 -10.69 4.10
C PRO A 144 -3.54 -9.69 4.06
N ASN A 145 -2.99 -9.40 2.87
CA ASN A 145 -1.90 -8.44 2.73
C ASN A 145 -2.30 -6.99 3.10
N PRO A 146 -3.41 -6.43 2.55
CA PRO A 146 -3.92 -5.12 2.99
C PRO A 146 -4.33 -5.07 4.46
N ARG A 147 -4.92 -6.15 5.00
CA ARG A 147 -5.33 -6.23 6.41
C ARG A 147 -4.13 -6.23 7.35
N ALA A 148 -3.12 -7.06 7.10
CA ALA A 148 -1.87 -7.07 7.86
C ALA A 148 -1.19 -5.69 7.84
N GLN A 149 -1.16 -5.04 6.67
CA GLN A 149 -0.65 -3.68 6.55
C GLN A 149 -1.44 -2.69 7.41
N ALA A 150 -2.76 -2.85 7.52
CA ALA A 150 -3.61 -1.96 8.31
C ALA A 150 -3.37 -2.13 9.81
N LEU A 151 -3.25 -3.37 10.28
CA LEU A 151 -2.89 -3.69 11.67
C LEU A 151 -1.54 -3.06 12.06
N ILE A 152 -0.51 -3.23 11.25
CA ILE A 152 0.83 -2.65 11.50
C ILE A 152 0.79 -1.12 11.53
N ARG A 153 0.07 -0.50 10.59
CA ARG A 153 -0.05 0.97 10.54
C ARG A 153 -0.85 1.52 11.72
N LEU A 154 -1.90 0.82 12.13
CA LEU A 154 -2.71 1.17 13.29
C LEU A 154 -1.89 1.05 14.57
N ALA A 155 -1.11 -0.02 14.72
CA ALA A 155 -0.16 -0.18 15.82
C ALA A 155 0.84 0.98 15.86
N GLY A 156 1.39 1.37 14.70
CA GLY A 156 2.26 2.54 14.59
C GLY A 156 1.61 3.84 15.09
N LEU A 157 0.34 4.08 14.76
CA LEU A 157 -0.42 5.23 15.26
C LEU A 157 -0.62 5.17 16.78
N ARG A 158 -0.95 3.99 17.32
CA ARG A 158 -1.14 3.78 18.76
C ARG A 158 0.16 3.95 19.55
N ARG A 159 1.28 3.46 19.01
CA ARG A 159 2.62 3.73 19.54
C ARG A 159 2.95 5.22 19.55
N ASP A 160 2.65 5.96 18.47
CA ASP A 160 2.88 7.40 18.42
C ASP A 160 1.99 8.17 19.40
N ALA A 161 0.82 7.63 19.75
CA ALA A 161 -0.06 8.13 20.80
C ALA A 161 0.32 7.65 22.22
N LYS A 162 1.45 6.95 22.38
CA LYS A 162 1.90 6.32 23.64
C LYS A 162 0.96 5.24 24.19
N ALA A 163 -0.01 4.77 23.41
CA ALA A 163 -0.85 3.63 23.73
C ALA A 163 -0.11 2.32 23.35
N TYR A 164 0.90 1.96 24.15
CA TYR A 164 1.82 0.89 23.81
C TYR A 164 1.18 -0.50 23.91
N GLU A 165 0.31 -0.72 24.88
CA GLU A 165 -0.42 -1.97 25.10
C GLU A 165 -1.35 -2.28 23.91
N GLU A 166 -2.05 -1.26 23.41
CA GLU A 166 -2.88 -1.40 22.21
C GLU A 166 -2.03 -1.66 20.97
N SER A 167 -0.90 -0.97 20.83
CA SER A 167 0.05 -1.21 19.73
C SER A 167 0.54 -2.65 19.73
N GLU A 168 0.90 -3.19 20.91
CA GLU A 168 1.33 -4.57 21.05
C GLU A 168 0.22 -5.54 20.67
N LYS A 169 -1.00 -5.33 21.18
CA LYS A 169 -2.16 -6.19 20.87
C LYS A 169 -2.40 -6.29 19.36
N LEU A 170 -2.30 -5.17 18.65
CA LEU A 170 -2.47 -5.12 17.20
C LEU A 170 -1.34 -5.84 16.45
N LEU A 171 -0.10 -5.75 16.92
CA LEU A 171 1.04 -6.44 16.30
C LEU A 171 0.97 -7.96 16.54
N ARG A 172 0.59 -8.39 17.74
CA ARG A 172 0.33 -9.80 18.04
C ARG A 172 -0.83 -10.35 17.21
N GLN A 173 -1.91 -9.59 17.07
CA GLN A 173 -3.00 -9.96 16.18
C GLN A 173 -2.50 -10.15 14.74
N CYS A 174 -1.67 -9.24 14.24
CA CYS A 174 -1.10 -9.36 12.90
C CYS A 174 -0.20 -10.60 12.75
N LEU A 175 0.61 -10.94 13.74
CA LEU A 175 1.47 -12.13 13.70
C LEU A 175 0.65 -13.43 13.80
N ASN A 176 -0.41 -13.44 14.59
CA ASN A 176 -1.29 -14.60 14.72
C ASN A 176 -2.11 -14.86 13.45
N GLU A 177 -2.68 -13.81 12.85
CA GLU A 177 -3.54 -13.94 11.66
C GLU A 177 -2.74 -14.01 10.34
N HIS A 178 -1.57 -13.36 10.30
CA HIS A 178 -0.84 -13.06 9.06
C HIS A 178 0.69 -13.16 9.21
N GLY A 179 1.20 -13.84 10.25
CA GLY A 179 2.63 -14.00 10.51
C GLY A 179 3.34 -14.83 9.44
N ASP A 180 2.60 -15.63 8.68
CA ASP A 180 3.09 -16.44 7.56
C ASP A 180 3.29 -15.60 6.28
N LEU A 181 2.80 -14.36 6.24
CA LEU A 181 3.02 -13.49 5.09
C LEU A 181 4.47 -13.03 5.04
N TRP A 182 5.07 -13.10 3.85
CA TRP A 182 6.45 -12.66 3.60
C TRP A 182 6.77 -11.28 4.21
N ARG A 183 6.38 -10.22 3.50
CA ARG A 183 6.78 -8.86 3.89
C ARG A 183 6.04 -8.40 5.13
N ARG A 184 4.76 -8.74 5.25
CA ARG A 184 3.90 -8.22 6.32
C ARG A 184 4.12 -8.92 7.65
N GLY A 185 4.36 -10.24 7.66
CA GLY A 185 4.74 -10.97 8.87
C GLY A 185 6.08 -10.45 9.40
N VAL A 186 7.08 -10.31 8.55
CA VAL A 186 8.39 -9.75 8.93
C VAL A 186 8.28 -8.30 9.41
N ASP A 187 7.50 -7.45 8.74
CA ASP A 187 7.24 -6.06 9.17
C ASP A 187 6.61 -6.02 10.57
N ALA A 188 5.61 -6.87 10.84
CA ALA A 188 4.94 -6.97 12.14
C ALA A 188 5.87 -7.49 13.24
N LEU A 189 6.67 -8.51 12.93
CA LEU A 189 7.64 -9.10 13.85
C LEU A 189 8.67 -8.05 14.26
N ASN A 190 9.23 -7.32 13.27
CA ASN A 190 10.21 -6.29 13.52
C ASN A 190 9.64 -5.15 14.36
N ALA A 191 8.39 -4.75 14.09
CA ALA A 191 7.72 -3.71 14.88
C ALA A 191 7.47 -4.15 16.33
N LEU A 192 7.08 -5.40 16.57
CA LEU A 192 6.82 -5.92 17.91
C LEU A 192 8.11 -6.08 18.71
N VAL A 193 9.15 -6.67 18.11
CA VAL A 193 10.47 -6.78 18.75
C VAL A 193 11.00 -5.40 19.10
N ALA A 194 10.96 -4.44 18.16
CA ALA A 194 11.41 -3.08 18.44
C ALA A 194 10.61 -2.38 19.54
N LEU A 195 9.31 -2.66 19.67
CA LEU A 195 8.48 -2.14 20.77
C LEU A 195 8.94 -2.70 22.12
N LYS A 196 9.18 -4.02 22.20
CA LYS A 196 9.66 -4.69 23.41
C LYS A 196 11.03 -4.23 23.86
N LEU A 197 11.94 -4.06 22.91
CA LEU A 197 13.28 -3.50 23.16
C LEU A 197 13.19 -2.08 23.77
N ARG A 198 12.34 -1.21 23.22
CA ARG A 198 12.10 0.14 23.78
C ARG A 198 11.50 0.14 25.18
N GLN A 199 10.74 -0.90 25.53
CA GLN A 199 10.18 -1.09 26.86
C GLN A 199 11.16 -1.78 27.83
N LYS A 200 12.42 -2.00 27.41
CA LYS A 200 13.44 -2.76 28.15
C LYS A 200 13.05 -4.22 28.43
N GLN A 201 12.08 -4.76 27.67
CA GLN A 201 11.64 -6.15 27.71
C GLN A 201 12.43 -7.00 26.71
N THR A 202 13.76 -6.93 26.77
CA THR A 202 14.65 -7.52 25.76
C THR A 202 14.51 -9.03 25.64
N GLU A 203 14.32 -9.72 26.76
CA GLU A 203 14.15 -11.18 26.78
C GLU A 203 12.84 -11.61 26.10
N GLU A 204 11.76 -10.87 26.34
CA GLU A 204 10.48 -11.13 25.68
C GLU A 204 10.58 -10.86 24.17
N GLY A 205 11.23 -9.76 23.78
CA GLY A 205 11.48 -9.44 22.37
C GLY A 205 12.26 -10.55 21.66
N ARG A 206 13.24 -11.16 22.32
CA ARG A 206 13.98 -12.31 21.78
C ARG A 206 13.11 -13.55 21.65
N ARG A 207 12.36 -13.91 22.68
CA ARG A 207 11.44 -15.08 22.63
C ARG A 207 10.46 -14.97 21.48
N ILE A 208 9.90 -13.77 21.26
CA ILE A 208 9.01 -13.48 20.13
C ILE A 208 9.75 -13.67 18.80
N LEU A 209 10.97 -13.12 18.68
CA LEU A 209 11.79 -13.25 17.48
C LEU A 209 12.07 -14.72 17.15
N ASP A 210 12.52 -15.49 18.14
CA ASP A 210 12.88 -16.90 17.98
C ASP A 210 11.64 -17.73 17.60
N ALA A 211 10.52 -17.54 18.30
CA ALA A 211 9.27 -18.26 18.04
C ALA A 211 8.72 -18.08 16.61
N HIS A 212 8.90 -16.92 16.01
CA HIS A 212 8.44 -16.65 14.64
C HIS A 212 9.50 -16.91 13.56
N THR A 213 10.78 -17.01 13.93
CA THR A 213 11.88 -17.25 13.00
C THR A 213 11.75 -18.61 12.34
N ASP A 214 11.51 -19.67 13.11
CA ASP A 214 11.47 -21.03 12.58
C ASP A 214 10.30 -21.25 11.61
N ALA A 215 9.13 -20.70 11.95
CA ALA A 215 7.95 -20.74 11.08
C ALA A 215 8.18 -20.00 9.75
N LEU A 216 8.83 -18.84 9.80
CA LEU A 216 9.18 -18.07 8.59
C LEU A 216 10.23 -18.81 7.76
N ARG A 217 11.26 -19.38 8.38
CA ARG A 217 12.29 -20.18 7.70
C ARG A 217 11.68 -21.37 6.97
N ALA A 218 10.91 -22.20 7.67
CA ALA A 218 10.28 -23.37 7.09
C ALA A 218 9.37 -23.02 5.89
N ARG A 219 8.67 -21.88 5.96
CA ARG A 219 7.76 -21.45 4.88
C ARG A 219 8.49 -20.93 3.65
N PHE A 220 9.63 -20.26 3.82
CA PHE A 220 10.35 -19.61 2.74
C PHE A 220 11.61 -20.37 2.31
N ASP A 221 11.84 -21.56 2.86
CA ASP A 221 12.95 -22.42 2.47
C ASP A 221 12.92 -22.72 0.96
N GLY A 222 14.10 -22.69 0.32
CA GLY A 222 14.24 -22.85 -1.14
C GLY A 222 13.62 -21.74 -2.01
N THR A 223 13.04 -20.68 -1.43
CA THR A 223 12.45 -19.58 -2.21
C THR A 223 13.45 -18.46 -2.51
N ALA A 224 13.20 -17.68 -3.57
CA ALA A 224 13.98 -16.47 -3.90
C ALA A 224 13.92 -15.38 -2.82
N GLN A 225 13.03 -15.54 -1.84
CA GLN A 225 12.85 -14.66 -0.72
C GLN A 225 13.75 -15.06 0.46
N ALA A 226 14.13 -16.33 0.62
CA ALA A 226 14.85 -16.87 1.77
C ALA A 226 16.05 -16.01 2.22
N GLU A 227 16.93 -15.63 1.30
CA GLU A 227 18.10 -14.81 1.60
C GLU A 227 17.73 -13.44 2.18
N ARG A 228 16.68 -12.79 1.64
CA ARG A 228 16.18 -11.52 2.17
C ARG A 228 15.57 -11.68 3.55
N LEU A 229 15.07 -12.88 3.89
CA LEU A 229 14.45 -13.20 5.17
C LEU A 229 15.54 -13.23 6.22
N GLU A 230 16.57 -14.03 5.96
CA GLU A 230 17.71 -14.21 6.84
C GLU A 230 18.38 -12.88 7.10
N ASN A 231 18.57 -12.06 6.07
CA ASN A 231 19.11 -10.71 6.23
C ASN A 231 18.25 -9.81 7.15
N ALA A 232 16.92 -9.93 7.10
CA ALA A 232 16.03 -9.17 7.98
C ALA A 232 16.08 -9.71 9.42
N LEU A 233 15.99 -11.03 9.59
CA LEU A 233 16.04 -11.71 10.89
C LEU A 233 17.38 -11.47 11.60
N MET A 234 18.50 -11.59 10.88
CA MET A 234 19.84 -11.30 11.41
C MET A 234 19.96 -9.87 11.94
N LYS A 235 19.40 -8.88 11.23
CA LYS A 235 19.36 -7.48 11.70
C LYS A 235 18.51 -7.29 12.95
N MET A 236 17.48 -8.11 13.15
CA MET A 236 16.65 -8.08 14.36
C MET A 236 17.37 -8.73 15.53
N SER A 237 17.98 -9.90 15.30
CA SER A 237 18.78 -10.64 16.27
C SER A 237 19.99 -9.84 16.77
N SER A 238 20.69 -9.13 15.88
CA SER A 238 21.84 -8.31 16.26
C SER A 238 21.42 -7.15 17.19
N ARG A 239 20.33 -6.44 16.86
CA ARG A 239 19.75 -5.38 17.71
C ARG A 239 19.39 -5.90 19.10
N ALA A 240 18.69 -7.04 19.18
CA ALA A 240 18.30 -7.65 20.46
C ALA A 240 19.48 -8.20 21.28
N ARG A 241 20.64 -8.47 20.65
CA ARG A 241 21.87 -8.89 21.36
C ARG A 241 22.68 -7.70 21.88
N LEU A 242 22.73 -6.59 21.13
CA LEU A 242 23.48 -5.38 21.51
C LEU A 242 22.91 -4.73 22.77
N GLU A 243 21.58 -4.60 22.88
CA GLU A 243 20.96 -4.02 24.08
C GLU A 243 21.24 -4.83 25.36
N LYS A 244 21.41 -6.15 25.26
CA LYS A 244 21.80 -6.98 26.43
C LYS A 244 23.20 -6.63 26.94
N ARG A 245 24.15 -6.31 26.06
CA ARG A 245 25.51 -5.94 26.46
C ARG A 245 25.54 -4.58 27.16
N GLU A 246 24.69 -3.63 26.74
CA GLU A 246 24.55 -2.34 27.40
C GLU A 246 23.92 -2.47 28.80
N VAL A 247 22.94 -3.35 28.96
CA VAL A 247 22.33 -3.63 30.28
C VAL A 247 23.27 -4.43 31.19
N GLY A 248 24.14 -5.27 30.64
CA GLY A 248 25.08 -6.12 31.39
C GLY A 248 26.47 -5.53 31.67
N GLY A 249 26.77 -4.31 31.20
CA GLY A 249 28.09 -3.67 31.32
C GLY A 249 28.22 -2.59 32.40
N GLY A 250 27.22 -2.44 33.27
CA GLY A 250 27.10 -1.33 34.23
C GLY A 250 27.70 -1.55 35.63
N ASP A 251 27.99 -2.77 36.05
CA ASP A 251 28.52 -3.07 37.39
C ASP A 251 30.00 -3.45 37.34
N GLY A 252 30.88 -2.46 37.56
CA GLY A 252 32.32 -2.68 37.55
C GLY A 252 33.17 -1.49 38.00
N ARG A 253 32.64 -0.56 38.79
CA ARG A 253 33.46 0.42 39.54
C ARG A 253 33.06 0.42 41.01
N GLY A 254 33.31 -0.72 41.67
CA GLY A 254 33.45 -0.80 43.11
C GLY A 254 34.83 -0.25 43.50
N GLY A 255 34.84 0.58 44.55
CA GLY A 255 35.92 1.50 44.89
C GLY A 255 37.25 0.86 45.26
N ASN A 256 38.32 1.59 44.94
CA ASN A 256 39.60 1.46 45.65
C ASN A 256 39.53 2.39 46.87
N GLY A 257 39.58 1.77 48.04
CA GLY A 257 39.65 2.43 49.34
C GLY A 257 40.91 3.27 49.48
N SER A 258 40.75 4.38 50.21
CA SER A 258 41.83 5.15 50.83
C SER A 258 42.20 4.54 52.18
#